data_AF-A0A2G9R5P0-F1
#
_entry.id   AF-A0A2G9R5P0-F1
#
_cell.length_a   1.000
_cell.length_b   1.000
_cell.length_c   1.000
_cell.angle_alpha   90.00
_cell.angle_beta   90.00
_cell.angle_gamma   90.00
#
_symmetry.space_group_name_H-M   'P 1'
#
loop_
_entity.id
_entity.type
_entity.pdbx_description
1 polymer ?
#
loop_
_entity_poly.entity_id
_entity_poly.type
_entity_poly.pdbx_seq_one_letter_code
_entity_poly.pdbx_strand_id
1 'polypeptide(L)'
;QETLTGKYGEDSKLIYDLKDQGGELLSLRYDLTVPFARYLAMNKITNIKRYHIAKVYRRDNPAMTRGRYREFYQCDFDIAGQYDPMIPDAECLKIVHEILSELELGEFSIKVNDRRILDGMFAVCGVPDSKFRTICSSVDKLDK
;
A
#
# COMPACT_ATOMS: atom_id res chain seq x y z
N GLN A 1 -8.71 16.76 -1.07
CA GLN A 1 -8.39 16.13 -2.37
C GLN A 1 -6.88 16.09 -2.59
N GLU A 2 -6.19 17.23 -2.48
CA GLU A 2 -4.73 17.35 -2.73
C GLU A 2 -3.85 16.33 -1.98
N THR A 3 -4.20 15.96 -0.75
CA THR A 3 -3.44 14.97 0.03
C THR A 3 -3.30 13.62 -0.68
N LEU A 4 -4.33 13.19 -1.42
CA LEU A 4 -4.39 11.86 -2.05
C LEU A 4 -3.93 11.89 -3.51
N THR A 5 -3.85 13.07 -4.13
CA THR A 5 -3.56 13.23 -5.55
C THR A 5 -2.12 12.84 -5.87
N GLY A 6 -1.93 12.03 -6.92
CA GLY A 6 -0.61 11.65 -7.43
C GLY A 6 0.16 10.62 -6.59
N LYS A 7 -0.42 10.12 -5.49
CA LYS A 7 0.21 9.12 -4.62
C LYS A 7 -0.02 7.67 -5.07
N TYR A 8 -1.09 7.43 -5.84
CA TYR A 8 -1.55 6.08 -6.18
C TYR A 8 -1.39 5.71 -7.66
N GLY A 9 -0.69 6.52 -8.47
CA GLY A 9 -0.49 6.22 -9.89
C GLY A 9 -1.81 6.08 -10.66
N GLU A 10 -1.97 4.97 -11.39
CA GLU A 10 -3.19 4.69 -12.17
C GLU A 10 -4.44 4.51 -11.30
N ASP A 11 -4.26 4.06 -10.05
CA ASP A 11 -5.35 3.82 -9.09
C ASP A 11 -5.97 5.10 -8.53
N SER A 12 -5.36 6.27 -8.75
CA SER A 12 -5.94 7.55 -8.33
C SER A 12 -7.34 7.81 -8.93
N LYS A 13 -7.67 7.18 -10.05
CA LYS A 13 -9.01 7.25 -10.68
C LYS A 13 -10.11 6.56 -9.85
N LEU A 14 -9.73 5.74 -8.88
CA LEU A 14 -10.64 4.93 -8.06
C LEU A 14 -11.00 5.60 -6.73
N ILE A 15 -10.63 6.86 -6.52
CA ILE A 15 -10.91 7.60 -5.28
C ILE A 15 -12.37 8.11 -5.29
N TYR A 16 -13.03 8.04 -4.13
CA TYR A 16 -14.32 8.70 -3.91
C TYR A 16 -14.11 10.16 -3.54
N ASP A 17 -14.63 11.05 -4.37
CA ASP A 17 -14.69 12.49 -4.08
C ASP A 17 -16.05 12.86 -3.47
N LEU A 18 -16.02 13.76 -2.50
CA LEU A 18 -17.22 14.35 -1.93
C LEU A 18 -17.71 15.47 -2.86
N LYS A 19 -19.02 15.67 -2.90
CA LYS A 19 -19.61 16.77 -3.66
C LYS A 19 -19.15 18.10 -3.07
N ASP A 20 -18.80 19.05 -3.93
CA ASP A 20 -18.56 20.43 -3.51
C ASP A 20 -19.84 21.05 -2.93
N GLN A 21 -19.71 21.57 -1.72
CA GLN A 21 -20.78 22.24 -0.97
C GLN A 21 -20.41 23.70 -0.63
N GLY A 22 -19.48 24.31 -1.37
CA GLY A 22 -18.98 25.67 -1.16
C GLY A 22 -17.84 25.76 -0.15
N GLY A 23 -17.15 24.64 0.10
CA GLY A 23 -16.07 24.52 1.08
C GLY A 23 -14.86 23.81 0.50
N GLU A 24 -14.10 23.12 1.36
CA GLU A 24 -12.93 22.36 0.92
C GLU A 24 -13.33 21.14 0.07
N LEU A 25 -12.53 20.85 -0.95
CA LEU A 25 -12.68 19.63 -1.74
C LEU A 25 -12.11 18.43 -0.98
N LEU A 26 -13.00 17.50 -0.61
CA LEU A 26 -12.67 16.33 0.21
C LEU A 26 -12.78 15.03 -0.60
N SER A 27 -12.01 14.03 -0.18
CA SER A 27 -12.03 12.69 -0.76
C SER A 27 -11.94 11.66 0.36
N LEU A 28 -12.57 10.50 0.18
CA LEU A 28 -12.42 9.37 1.10
C LEU A 28 -11.06 8.71 0.92
N ARG A 29 -10.46 8.26 2.03
CA ARG A 29 -9.15 7.61 2.04
C ARG A 29 -9.17 6.28 1.27
N TYR A 30 -8.17 6.11 0.39
CA TYR A 30 -7.98 4.90 -0.43
C TYR A 30 -7.23 3.78 0.33
N ASP A 31 -6.35 4.19 1.25
CA ASP A 31 -5.59 3.34 2.16
C ASP A 31 -5.38 4.03 3.53
N LEU A 32 -4.61 3.42 4.43
CA LEU A 32 -4.21 4.03 5.71
C LEU A 32 -2.79 4.60 5.69
N THR A 33 -1.95 4.22 4.72
CA THR A 33 -0.55 4.65 4.61
C THR A 33 -0.40 6.14 4.25
N VAL A 34 -1.15 6.66 3.27
CA VAL A 34 -1.07 8.10 2.92
C VAL A 34 -1.60 8.99 4.06
N PRO A 35 -2.74 8.68 4.72
CA PRO A 35 -3.14 9.37 5.93
C PRO A 35 -2.08 9.38 7.03
N PHE A 36 -1.33 8.27 7.18
CA PHE A 36 -0.23 8.17 8.14
C PHE A 36 0.97 9.04 7.77
N ALA A 37 1.42 9.02 6.51
CA ALA A 37 2.47 9.93 6.04
C ALA A 37 2.11 11.40 6.26
N ARG A 38 0.84 11.77 6.01
CA ARG A 38 0.32 13.12 6.32
C ARG A 38 0.38 13.40 7.83
N TYR A 39 -0.04 12.45 8.67
CA TYR A 39 0.01 12.59 10.13
C TYR A 39 1.45 12.84 10.63
N LEU A 40 2.42 12.09 10.13
CA LEU A 40 3.85 12.29 10.44
C LEU A 40 4.30 13.71 10.08
N ALA A 41 4.06 14.11 8.82
CA ALA A 41 4.51 15.39 8.30
C ALA A 41 3.88 16.58 9.04
N MET A 42 2.57 16.54 9.28
CA MET A 42 1.85 17.63 9.97
C MET A 42 2.31 17.81 11.42
N ASN A 43 2.64 16.72 12.11
CA ASN A 43 3.07 16.76 13.51
C ASN A 43 4.59 16.81 13.68
N LYS A 44 5.36 16.86 12.58
CA LYS A 44 6.83 16.83 12.59
C LYS A 44 7.39 15.62 13.36
N ILE A 45 6.70 14.49 13.27
CA ILE A 45 7.10 13.24 13.92
C ILE A 45 8.10 12.53 13.00
N THR A 46 9.28 12.24 13.54
CA THR A 46 10.35 11.55 12.81
C THR A 46 10.47 10.07 13.17
N ASN A 47 9.91 9.65 14.31
CA ASN A 47 9.94 8.27 14.78
C ASN A 47 8.61 7.89 15.45
N ILE A 48 7.95 6.86 14.94
CA ILE A 48 6.75 6.27 15.54
C ILE A 48 6.54 4.85 15.02
N LYS A 49 6.09 3.96 15.91
CA LYS A 49 5.57 2.63 15.59
C LYS A 49 4.09 2.63 15.92
N ARG A 50 3.22 2.31 14.96
CA ARG A 50 1.76 2.39 15.14
C ARG A 50 1.02 1.32 14.37
N TYR A 51 -0.12 0.90 14.91
CA TYR A 51 -1.11 0.12 14.18
C TYR A 51 -2.38 0.97 13.93
N HIS A 52 -3.15 0.64 12.90
CA HIS A 52 -4.41 1.31 12.58
C HIS A 52 -5.36 0.34 11.90
N ILE A 53 -6.53 0.13 12.52
CA ILE A 53 -7.60 -0.71 11.98
C ILE A 53 -8.77 0.20 11.61
N ALA A 54 -9.03 0.33 10.31
CA ALA A 54 -10.09 1.21 9.83
C ALA A 54 -10.60 0.78 8.46
N LYS A 55 -11.82 1.23 8.14
CA LYS A 55 -12.38 1.08 6.80
C LYS A 55 -11.69 2.01 5.80
N VAL A 56 -11.55 1.53 4.57
CA VAL A 56 -11.06 2.28 3.40
C VAL A 56 -12.02 2.14 2.22
N TYR A 57 -11.91 3.07 1.27
CA TYR A 57 -12.91 3.27 0.22
C TYR A 57 -12.26 3.27 -1.16
N ARG A 58 -12.65 2.31 -2.01
CA ARG A 58 -12.13 2.18 -3.38
C ARG A 58 -13.27 2.01 -4.37
N ARG A 59 -13.30 2.79 -5.45
CA ARG A 59 -14.30 2.70 -6.52
C ARG A 59 -14.00 1.56 -7.50
N ASP A 60 -13.57 0.42 -6.99
CA ASP A 60 -13.34 -0.76 -7.82
C ASP A 60 -14.67 -1.23 -8.45
N ASN A 61 -14.58 -1.92 -9.58
CA ASN A 61 -15.72 -2.57 -10.19
C ASN A 61 -16.05 -3.82 -9.36
N PRO A 62 -17.18 -3.84 -8.63
CA PRO A 62 -17.45 -4.90 -7.68
C PRO A 62 -17.60 -6.23 -8.43
N ALA A 63 -16.67 -7.13 -8.18
CA ALA A 63 -16.74 -8.50 -8.62
C ALA A 63 -17.04 -9.34 -7.38
N MET A 64 -18.33 -9.62 -7.14
CA MET A 64 -18.79 -10.37 -5.96
C MET A 64 -18.14 -11.75 -5.86
N THR A 65 -17.78 -12.36 -6.99
CA THR A 65 -17.04 -13.63 -7.07
C THR A 65 -15.55 -13.52 -6.75
N ARG A 66 -15.00 -12.30 -6.64
CA ARG A 66 -13.56 -12.03 -6.43
C ARG A 66 -13.28 -11.20 -5.17
N GLY A 67 -14.24 -11.06 -4.26
CA GLY A 67 -14.06 -10.33 -2.99
C GLY A 67 -13.72 -8.85 -3.15
N ARG A 68 -14.06 -8.23 -4.30
CA ARG A 68 -13.80 -6.80 -4.55
C ARG A 68 -14.94 -5.95 -4.06
N TYR A 69 -14.78 -5.37 -2.88
CA TYR A 69 -15.73 -4.47 -2.24
C TYR A 69 -15.32 -3.01 -2.41
N ARG A 70 -16.30 -2.12 -2.25
CA ARG A 70 -16.08 -0.66 -2.31
C ARG A 70 -15.72 -0.05 -0.96
N GLU A 71 -16.10 -0.71 0.12
CA GLU A 71 -15.77 -0.40 1.50
C GLU A 71 -15.32 -1.71 2.16
N PHE A 72 -14.15 -1.72 2.81
CA PHE A 72 -13.62 -2.87 3.53
C PHE A 72 -12.59 -2.43 4.58
N TYR A 73 -12.26 -3.32 5.52
CA TYR A 73 -11.26 -3.04 6.57
C TYR A 73 -9.83 -3.27 6.06
N GLN A 74 -8.94 -2.39 6.49
CA GLN A 74 -7.50 -2.61 6.52
C GLN A 74 -7.01 -2.65 7.97
N CYS A 75 -5.98 -3.45 8.21
CA CYS A 75 -5.27 -3.58 9.48
C CYS A 75 -3.79 -3.33 9.20
N ASP A 76 -3.38 -2.07 9.31
CA ASP A 76 -2.02 -1.63 8.96
C ASP A 76 -1.16 -1.55 10.22
N PHE A 77 0.08 -2.01 10.13
CA PHE A 77 1.14 -1.78 11.10
C PHE A 77 2.33 -1.14 10.39
N ASP A 78 2.82 -0.02 10.91
CA ASP A 78 3.91 0.73 10.29
C ASP A 78 4.97 1.11 11.33
N ILE A 79 6.23 1.04 10.92
CA ILE A 79 7.39 1.55 11.65
C ILE A 79 7.99 2.67 10.82
N ALA A 80 7.93 3.91 11.31
CA ALA A 80 8.53 5.07 10.67
C ALA A 80 9.69 5.58 11.54
N GLY A 81 10.85 5.77 10.94
CA GLY A 81 12.05 6.27 11.62
C GLY A 81 13.34 5.82 10.95
N GLN A 82 14.46 6.35 11.41
CA GLN A 82 15.78 5.84 11.05
C GLN A 82 16.22 4.82 12.10
N TYR A 83 16.55 3.62 11.64
CA TYR A 83 17.03 2.51 12.44
C TYR A 83 18.17 1.82 11.69
N ASP A 84 18.82 0.87 12.37
CA ASP A 84 19.79 0.02 11.71
C ASP A 84 19.11 -0.82 10.61
N PRO A 85 19.84 -1.10 9.50
CA PRO A 85 19.25 -1.75 8.34
C PRO A 85 18.55 -3.06 8.67
N MET A 86 17.39 -3.27 8.05
CA MET A 86 16.62 -4.53 8.05
C MET A 86 15.98 -4.94 9.38
N ILE A 87 16.28 -4.29 10.51
CA ILE A 87 15.65 -4.64 11.80
C ILE A 87 14.13 -4.42 11.76
N PRO A 88 13.62 -3.22 11.37
CA PRO A 88 12.18 -2.99 11.28
C PRO A 88 11.52 -3.85 10.20
N ASP A 89 12.21 -4.06 9.08
CA ASP A 89 11.72 -4.86 7.95
C ASP A 89 11.48 -6.32 8.36
N ALA A 90 12.43 -6.90 9.11
CA ALA A 90 12.29 -8.25 9.65
C ALA A 90 11.19 -8.35 10.71
N GLU A 91 11.02 -7.31 11.55
CA GLU A 91 9.93 -7.24 12.53
C GLU A 91 8.55 -7.26 11.85
N CYS A 92 8.37 -6.54 10.74
CA CYS A 92 7.14 -6.57 9.96
C CYS A 92 6.82 -8.00 9.46
N LEU A 93 7.81 -8.73 8.95
CA LEU A 93 7.62 -10.13 8.53
C LEU A 93 7.25 -11.05 9.71
N LYS A 94 7.89 -10.83 10.86
CA LYS A 94 7.60 -11.58 12.08
C LYS A 94 6.16 -11.37 12.56
N ILE A 95 5.67 -10.12 12.55
CA ILE A 95 4.29 -9.79 12.92
C ILE A 95 3.30 -10.46 11.97
N VAL A 96 3.53 -10.40 10.65
CA VAL A 96 2.67 -11.07 9.66
C VAL A 96 2.64 -12.59 9.91
N HIS A 97 3.80 -13.20 10.16
CA HIS A 97 3.87 -14.62 10.47
C HIS A 97 3.08 -14.96 11.74
N GLU A 98 3.28 -14.23 12.84
CA GLU A 98 2.57 -14.47 14.10
C GLU A 98 1.05 -14.37 13.92
N ILE A 99 0.57 -13.31 13.28
CA ILE A 99 -0.87 -13.12 13.04
C ILE A 99 -1.44 -14.28 12.21
N LEU A 100 -0.79 -14.65 11.10
CA LEU A 100 -1.30 -15.73 10.24
C LEU A 100 -1.22 -17.11 10.92
N SER A 101 -0.22 -17.36 11.76
CA SER A 101 -0.13 -18.57 12.58
C SER A 101 -1.24 -18.64 13.64
N GLU A 102 -1.54 -17.53 14.32
CA GLU A 102 -2.56 -17.47 15.37
C GLU A 102 -3.99 -17.56 14.83
N LEU A 103 -4.23 -17.13 13.60
CA LEU A 103 -5.56 -17.21 12.97
C LEU A 103 -5.93 -18.63 12.50
N GLU A 104 -5.00 -19.59 12.57
CA GLU A 104 -5.23 -21.00 12.21
C GLU A 104 -5.87 -21.22 10.82
N LEU A 105 -5.47 -20.41 9.84
CA LEU A 105 -6.03 -20.41 8.47
C LEU A 105 -5.44 -21.49 7.54
N GLY A 106 -4.58 -22.37 8.07
CA GLY A 106 -3.83 -23.37 7.33
C GLY A 106 -2.40 -22.93 6.99
N GLU A 107 -1.72 -23.70 6.12
CA GLU A 107 -0.37 -23.38 5.68
C GLU A 107 -0.34 -22.11 4.83
N PHE A 108 0.69 -21.28 5.04
CA PHE A 108 0.91 -20.06 4.27
C PHE A 108 2.37 -19.91 3.86
N SER A 109 2.61 -19.05 2.87
CA SER A 109 3.96 -18.64 2.46
C SER A 109 4.01 -17.12 2.32
N ILE A 110 5.15 -16.53 2.67
CA ILE A 110 5.40 -15.09 2.54
C ILE A 110 6.42 -14.89 1.41
N LYS A 111 5.99 -14.32 0.29
CA LYS A 111 6.88 -13.96 -0.83
C LYS A 111 7.56 -12.63 -0.51
N VAL A 112 8.89 -12.59 -0.63
CA VAL A 112 9.70 -11.40 -0.35
C VAL A 112 10.48 -11.01 -1.61
N ASN A 113 10.55 -9.72 -1.90
CA ASN A 113 11.36 -9.16 -2.98
C ASN A 113 11.84 -7.75 -2.60
N ASP A 114 12.85 -7.24 -3.31
CA ASP A 114 13.34 -5.86 -3.19
C ASP A 114 13.21 -5.15 -4.53
N ARG A 115 12.69 -3.92 -4.51
CA ARG A 115 12.51 -3.12 -5.72
C ARG A 115 13.83 -2.93 -6.48
N ARG A 116 14.94 -2.73 -5.79
CA ARG A 116 16.27 -2.51 -6.39
C ARG A 116 16.75 -3.73 -7.17
N ILE A 117 16.36 -4.93 -6.73
CA ILE A 117 16.65 -6.18 -7.44
C ILE A 117 15.87 -6.22 -8.77
N LEU A 118 14.59 -5.88 -8.74
CA LEU A 118 13.77 -5.78 -9.97
C LEU A 118 14.31 -4.71 -10.92
N ASP A 119 14.63 -3.53 -10.40
CA ASP A 119 15.23 -2.43 -11.15
C ASP A 119 16.53 -2.87 -11.84
N GLY A 120 17.45 -3.49 -11.09
CA GLY A 120 18.71 -4.00 -11.61
C GLY A 120 18.54 -5.12 -12.63
N MET A 121 17.62 -6.07 -12.39
CA MET A 121 17.33 -7.16 -13.31
C MET A 121 16.82 -6.63 -14.66
N PHE A 122 15.86 -5.71 -14.64
CA PHE A 122 15.32 -5.12 -15.87
C PHE A 122 16.36 -4.30 -16.63
N ALA A 123 17.21 -3.56 -15.93
CA ALA A 123 18.32 -2.84 -16.55
C ALA A 123 19.28 -3.80 -17.27
N VAL A 124 19.66 -4.92 -16.64
CA VAL A 124 20.53 -5.94 -17.26
C VAL A 124 19.86 -6.64 -18.44
N CYS A 125 18.54 -6.85 -18.38
CA CYS A 125 17.76 -7.38 -19.51
C CYS A 125 17.51 -6.38 -20.64
N GLY A 126 18.03 -5.15 -20.55
CA GLY A 126 17.91 -4.12 -21.60
C GLY A 126 16.53 -3.46 -21.67
N VAL A 127 15.75 -3.50 -20.58
CA VAL A 127 14.45 -2.82 -20.50
C VAL A 127 14.70 -1.30 -20.39
N PRO A 128 14.15 -0.48 -21.31
CA PRO A 128 14.26 0.98 -21.19
C PRO A 128 13.53 1.50 -19.96
N ASP A 129 14.09 2.49 -19.27
CA ASP A 129 13.49 3.11 -18.07
C ASP A 129 12.05 3.58 -18.30
N SER A 130 11.74 4.08 -19.50
CA SER A 130 10.40 4.53 -19.87
C SER A 130 9.35 3.41 -19.86
N LYS A 131 9.77 2.15 -19.98
CA LYS A 131 8.91 0.95 -19.97
C LYS A 131 8.88 0.25 -18.62
N PHE A 132 9.70 0.68 -17.66
CA PHE A 132 9.85 0.01 -16.37
C PHE A 132 8.51 -0.32 -15.69
N ARG A 133 7.63 0.69 -15.54
CA ARG A 133 6.31 0.52 -14.90
C ARG A 133 5.44 -0.50 -15.62
N THR A 134 5.36 -0.42 -16.94
CA THR A 134 4.53 -1.33 -17.76
C THR A 134 5.02 -2.77 -17.68
N ILE A 135 6.34 -2.97 -17.63
CA ILE A 135 6.93 -4.31 -17.47
C ILE A 135 6.70 -4.82 -16.04
N CYS A 136 6.88 -4.01 -14.99
CA CYS A 136 6.49 -4.38 -13.62
C CYS A 136 5.04 -4.85 -13.54
N SER A 137 4.10 -4.09 -14.12
CA SER A 137 2.68 -4.46 -14.15
C SER A 137 2.40 -5.73 -14.95
N SER A 138 3.30 -6.14 -15.84
CA SER A 138 3.20 -7.40 -16.58
C SER A 138 3.74 -8.57 -15.76
N VAL A 139 4.88 -8.38 -15.08
CA VAL A 139 5.49 -9.37 -14.18
C VAL A 139 4.61 -9.63 -12.95
N ASP A 140 3.94 -8.60 -12.43
CA ASP A 140 2.96 -8.71 -11.32
C ASP A 140 1.78 -9.63 -11.64
N LYS A 141 1.55 -9.96 -12.92
CA LYS A 141 0.46 -10.86 -13.34
C LYS A 141 0.87 -12.33 -13.42
N LEU A 142 2.14 -12.66 -13.13
CA LEU A 142 2.64 -14.04 -13.24
C LEU A 142 2.06 -15.01 -12.20
N ASP A 143 1.44 -14.50 -11.14
CA ASP A 143 0.81 -15.29 -10.09
C ASP A 143 -0.71 -15.49 -10.28
N LYS A 144 -1.27 -14.99 -11.38
CA LYS A 144 -2.66 -15.17 -11.79
C LYS A 144 -2.77 -16.15 -12.96
#